data_AF-A0A367ZHU9-F1
#
_entry.id   AF-A0A367ZHU9-F1
#
_cell.length_a   1.000
_cell.length_b   1.000
_cell.length_c   1.000
_cell.angle_alpha   90.00
_cell.angle_beta   90.00
_cell.angle_gamma   90.00
#
_symmetry.space_group_name_H-M   'P 1'
#
loop_
_entity.id
_entity.type
_entity.pdbx_description
1 polymer ?
#
loop_
_entity_poly.entity_id
_entity_poly.type
_entity_poly.pdbx_seq_one_letter_code
_entity_poly.pdbx_strand_id
1 'polypeptide(L)'
;MNALEVSQSVFVGLSVLLLDIIKSIVCILICVYFFGSNFFVIFLSGIFLIIGHLFPLWLKFKGGRGLAVTAGIMLMTAWIFIIVWVLFFSAVYLIRKNIHISNIIATILTPIFLFFVPDSILNLNIFSFNDKNQLLLFSVPVCFLLLLSHRDQIQLILKGKKLNE
;
A
#
# COMPACT_ATOMS: atom_id res chain seq x y z
N MET A 1 -13.21 -1.67 1.67
CA MET A 1 -14.24 -2.35 0.85
C MET A 1 -15.00 -3.35 1.70
N ASN A 2 -14.41 -4.48 2.13
CA ASN A 2 -15.12 -5.49 2.93
C ASN A 2 -15.82 -4.95 4.18
N ALA A 3 -15.18 -4.08 4.97
CA ALA A 3 -15.81 -3.49 6.16
C ALA A 3 -17.05 -2.63 5.81
N LEU A 4 -17.02 -1.95 4.67
CA LEU A 4 -18.11 -1.10 4.18
C LEU A 4 -19.25 -1.96 3.61
N GLU A 5 -18.91 -3.02 2.87
CA GLU A 5 -19.87 -4.00 2.34
C GLU A 5 -20.64 -4.74 3.45
N VAL A 6 -19.95 -5.14 4.53
CA VAL A 6 -20.57 -5.88 5.64
C VAL A 6 -21.32 -4.96 6.61
N SER A 7 -20.75 -3.80 6.94
CA SER A 7 -21.39 -2.88 7.90
C SER A 7 -22.43 -1.96 7.27
N GLN A 8 -22.43 -1.81 5.94
CA GLN A 8 -23.24 -0.82 5.20
C GLN A 8 -23.04 0.64 5.67
N SER A 9 -21.98 0.90 6.47
CA SER A 9 -21.69 2.20 7.06
C SER A 9 -20.35 2.72 6.58
N VAL A 10 -20.39 3.86 5.89
CA VAL A 10 -19.19 4.58 5.44
C VAL A 10 -18.32 4.96 6.63
N PHE A 11 -18.93 5.34 7.76
CA PHE A 11 -18.20 5.72 8.97
C PHE A 11 -17.35 4.56 9.53
N VAL A 12 -17.90 3.35 9.57
CA VAL A 12 -17.17 2.17 10.05
C VAL A 12 -16.03 1.82 9.09
N GLY A 13 -16.29 1.84 7.78
CA GLY A 13 -15.26 1.59 6.78
C GLY A 13 -14.08 2.57 6.86
N LEU A 14 -14.39 3.86 7.03
CA LEU A 14 -13.39 4.92 7.14
C LEU A 14 -12.62 4.83 8.47
N SER A 15 -13.30 4.50 9.57
CA SER A 15 -12.67 4.31 10.87
C SER A 15 -11.66 3.16 10.84
N VAL A 16 -12.02 2.01 10.25
CA VAL A 16 -11.09 0.87 10.09
C VAL A 16 -9.90 1.24 9.22
N LEU A 17 -10.13 1.99 8.14
CA LEU A 17 -9.06 2.47 7.26
C LEU A 17 -8.07 3.36 8.04
N LEU A 18 -8.57 4.32 8.83
CA LEU A 18 -7.72 5.19 9.63
C LEU A 18 -6.95 4.41 10.69
N LEU A 19 -7.59 3.46 11.38
CA LEU A 19 -6.93 2.59 12.35
C LEU A 19 -5.82 1.76 11.69
N ASP A 20 -6.03 1.29 10.47
CA ASP A 20 -5.03 0.53 9.71
C ASP A 20 -3.83 1.38 9.27
N ILE A 21 -4.03 2.68 9.03
CA ILE A 21 -2.96 3.65 8.78
C ILE A 21 -2.23 4.00 10.07
N ILE A 22 -2.95 4.29 11.15
CA ILE A 22 -2.36 4.69 12.42
C ILE A 22 -1.52 3.56 13.00
N LYS A 23 -2.02 2.31 12.98
CA LYS A 23 -1.26 1.17 13.49
C LYS A 23 0.04 0.97 12.71
N SER A 24 0.02 1.21 11.39
CA SER A 24 1.23 1.02 10.57
C SER A 24 2.29 2.06 10.88
N ILE A 25 1.85 3.30 11.09
CA ILE A 25 2.73 4.39 11.53
C ILE A 25 3.34 4.09 12.89
N VAL A 26 2.51 3.71 13.87
CA VAL A 26 2.94 3.41 15.24
C VAL A 26 3.93 2.24 15.27
N CYS A 27 3.68 1.16 14.52
CA CYS A 27 4.60 0.03 14.45
C CYS A 27 5.99 0.43 13.93
N ILE A 28 6.05 1.23 12.86
CA ILE A 28 7.34 1.71 12.32
C ILE A 28 8.04 2.62 13.33
N LEU A 29 7.33 3.55 13.95
CA LEU A 29 7.90 4.45 14.97
C LEU A 29 8.50 3.67 16.15
N ILE A 30 7.83 2.61 16.62
CA ILE A 30 8.36 1.74 17.67
C ILE A 30 9.65 1.07 17.20
N CYS A 31 9.68 0.50 15.98
CA CYS A 31 10.90 -0.10 15.44
C CYS A 31 12.04 0.91 15.33
N VAL A 32 11.75 2.13 14.86
CA VAL A 32 12.75 3.21 14.75
C VAL A 32 13.26 3.65 16.13
N TYR A 33 12.39 3.70 17.14
CA TYR A 33 12.79 4.07 18.49
C TYR A 33 13.78 3.06 19.10
N PHE A 34 13.57 1.76 18.89
CA PHE A 34 14.43 0.71 19.46
C PHE A 34 15.68 0.39 18.62
N PHE A 35 15.57 0.40 17.29
CA PHE A 35 16.62 -0.08 16.39
C PHE A 35 17.26 1.04 15.54
N GLY A 36 16.79 2.28 15.70
CA GLY A 36 17.23 3.43 14.92
C GLY A 36 16.52 3.59 13.58
N SER A 37 16.73 4.72 12.92
CA SER A 37 16.10 5.09 11.65
C SER A 37 16.84 4.59 10.40
N ASN A 38 17.57 3.48 10.52
CA ASN A 38 18.31 2.92 9.39
C ASN A 38 17.35 2.38 8.32
N PHE A 39 17.75 2.51 7.05
CA PHE A 39 16.98 2.00 5.90
C PHE A 39 16.50 0.56 6.10
N PHE A 40 17.40 -0.33 6.53
CA PHE A 40 17.08 -1.74 6.74
C PHE A 40 15.98 -1.95 7.79
N VAL A 41 15.97 -1.17 8.88
CA VAL A 41 14.96 -1.28 9.93
C VAL A 41 13.58 -0.91 9.37
N ILE A 42 13.50 0.20 8.64
CA ILE A 42 12.26 0.68 8.01
C ILE A 42 11.78 -0.27 6.91
N PHE A 43 12.70 -0.73 6.07
CA PHE A 43 12.43 -1.68 4.98
C PHE A 43 11.85 -3.00 5.52
N LEU A 44 12.52 -3.60 6.51
CA LEU A 44 12.13 -4.88 7.06
C LEU A 44 10.83 -4.76 7.86
N SER A 45 10.71 -3.73 8.71
CA SER A 45 9.47 -3.49 9.47
C SER A 45 8.26 -3.28 8.55
N GLY A 46 8.41 -2.50 7.48
CA GLY A 46 7.35 -2.31 6.48
C GLY A 46 6.92 -3.61 5.81
N ILE A 47 7.87 -4.44 5.39
CA ILE A 47 7.58 -5.75 4.76
C ILE A 47 6.87 -6.68 5.74
N PHE A 48 7.42 -6.86 6.95
CA PHE A 48 6.82 -7.74 7.96
C PHE A 48 5.43 -7.26 8.39
N LEU A 49 5.22 -5.95 8.47
CA LEU A 49 3.93 -5.37 8.80
C LEU A 49 2.87 -5.64 7.70
N ILE A 50 3.25 -5.50 6.42
CA ILE A 50 2.38 -5.85 5.30
C ILE A 50 2.06 -7.35 5.34
N ILE A 51 3.07 -8.21 5.51
CA ILE A 51 2.89 -9.66 5.59
C ILE A 51 1.96 -10.04 6.75
N GLY A 52 2.18 -9.46 7.94
CA GLY A 52 1.34 -9.72 9.12
C GLY A 52 -0.11 -9.28 8.94
N HIS A 53 -0.36 -8.23 8.15
CA HIS A 53 -1.71 -7.79 7.81
C HIS A 53 -2.37 -8.62 6.71
N LEU A 54 -1.59 -9.09 5.73
CA LEU A 54 -2.08 -9.97 4.65
C LEU A 54 -2.36 -11.40 5.15
N PHE A 55 -1.53 -11.89 6.07
CA PHE A 55 -1.57 -13.26 6.58
C PHE A 55 -1.62 -13.31 8.11
N PRO A 56 -2.64 -12.71 8.76
CA PRO A 56 -2.76 -12.71 10.20
C PRO A 56 -3.03 -14.12 10.73
N LEU A 57 -2.24 -14.52 11.74
CA LEU A 57 -2.31 -15.85 12.36
C LEU A 57 -3.71 -16.15 12.93
N TRP A 58 -4.34 -15.14 13.54
CA TRP A 58 -5.66 -15.29 14.17
C TRP A 58 -6.83 -15.45 13.19
N LEU A 59 -6.64 -15.12 11.90
CA LEU A 59 -7.66 -15.33 10.85
C LEU A 59 -7.27 -16.48 9.90
N LYS A 60 -6.47 -17.45 10.36
CA LYS A 60 -6.03 -18.61 9.56
C LYS A 60 -5.37 -18.16 8.24
N PHE A 61 -4.52 -17.12 8.31
CA PHE A 61 -3.82 -16.53 7.17
C PHE A 61 -4.74 -15.93 6.08
N LYS A 62 -5.98 -15.56 6.43
CA LYS A 62 -6.91 -14.84 5.55
C LYS A 62 -7.08 -13.40 6.01
N GLY A 63 -6.19 -12.53 5.55
CA GLY A 63 -6.17 -11.11 5.90
C GLY A 63 -6.85 -10.18 4.89
N GLY A 64 -6.65 -8.88 5.10
CA GLY A 64 -7.13 -7.82 4.24
C GLY A 64 -6.25 -7.60 3.01
N ARG A 65 -6.56 -6.55 2.22
CA ARG A 65 -5.86 -6.28 0.95
C ARG A 65 -4.57 -5.46 1.06
N GLY A 66 -4.17 -5.07 2.27
CA GLY A 66 -2.91 -4.36 2.51
C GLY A 66 -2.85 -2.89 2.09
N LEU A 67 -3.78 -2.37 1.28
CA LEU A 67 -3.72 -0.99 0.76
C LEU A 67 -3.60 0.08 1.85
N ALA A 68 -4.42 0.01 2.91
CA ALA A 68 -4.38 0.99 4.01
C ALA A 68 -3.06 0.92 4.81
N VAL A 69 -2.56 -0.30 5.06
CA VAL A 69 -1.28 -0.52 5.74
C VAL A 69 -0.15 0.04 4.89
N THR A 70 -0.10 -0.29 3.60
CA THR A 70 0.92 0.25 2.68
C THR A 70 0.84 1.77 2.57
N ALA A 71 -0.36 2.35 2.55
CA ALA A 71 -0.53 3.80 2.55
C ALA A 71 0.08 4.44 3.80
N GLY A 72 -0.16 3.90 5.00
CA GLY A 72 0.44 4.47 6.22
C GLY A 72 1.96 4.32 6.28
N ILE A 73 2.51 3.21 5.76
CA ILE A 73 3.96 3.02 5.60
C ILE A 73 4.52 4.10 4.65
N MET A 74 3.93 4.25 3.47
CA MET A 74 4.37 5.23 2.47
C MET A 74 4.17 6.67 2.97
N LEU A 75 3.23 6.94 3.87
CA LEU A 75 3.01 8.28 4.41
C LEU A 75 4.23 8.74 5.21
N MET A 76 4.83 7.82 5.97
CA MET A 76 6.08 8.08 6.69
C MET A 76 7.28 8.11 5.77
N THR A 77 7.38 7.11 4.90
CA THR A 77 8.63 6.84 4.19
C THR A 77 8.72 7.63 2.88
N ALA A 78 7.62 7.79 2.15
CA ALA A 78 7.59 8.45 0.85
C ALA A 78 6.19 8.97 0.49
N TRP A 79 5.77 10.08 1.09
CA TRP A 79 4.41 10.63 0.92
C TRP A 79 4.05 10.92 -0.55
N ILE A 80 5.04 11.24 -1.38
CA ILE A 80 4.88 11.42 -2.83
C ILE A 80 4.33 10.17 -3.54
N PHE A 81 4.65 8.96 -3.04
CA PHE A 81 4.09 7.72 -3.59
C PHE A 81 2.57 7.69 -3.49
N ILE A 82 2.01 8.18 -2.39
CA ILE A 82 0.55 8.18 -2.17
C ILE A 82 -0.11 9.11 -3.17
N ILE A 83 0.45 10.29 -3.38
CA ILE A 83 -0.11 11.27 -4.33
C ILE A 83 -0.10 10.69 -5.73
N VAL A 84 1.03 10.13 -6.18
CA VAL A 84 1.15 9.49 -7.50
C VAL A 84 0.18 8.31 -7.62
N TRP A 85 0.06 7.48 -6.58
CA TRP A 85 -0.85 6.34 -6.58
C TRP A 85 -2.31 6.78 -6.69
N VAL A 86 -2.72 7.79 -5.92
CA VAL A 86 -4.09 8.34 -5.96
C VAL A 86 -4.38 8.95 -7.32
N LEU A 87 -3.43 9.67 -7.93
CA LEU A 87 -3.58 10.23 -9.28
C LEU A 87 -3.83 9.12 -10.32
N PHE A 88 -3.01 8.06 -10.33
CA PHE A 88 -3.21 6.95 -11.25
C PHE A 88 -4.51 6.19 -10.96
N PHE A 89 -4.83 5.97 -9.69
CA PHE A 89 -6.07 5.34 -9.28
C PHE A 89 -7.27 6.12 -9.80
N SER A 90 -7.33 7.43 -9.55
CA SER A 90 -8.41 8.30 -10.02
C SER A 90 -8.51 8.34 -11.54
N ALA A 91 -7.39 8.45 -12.26
CA ALA A 91 -7.37 8.46 -13.72
C ALA A 91 -7.95 7.16 -14.31
N VAL A 92 -7.53 6.01 -13.79
CA VAL A 92 -8.03 4.70 -14.25
C VAL A 92 -9.48 4.48 -13.83
N TYR A 93 -9.85 4.92 -12.62
CA TYR A 93 -11.20 4.78 -12.10
C TYR A 93 -12.21 5.58 -12.93
N LEU A 94 -11.87 6.78 -13.37
CA LEU A 94 -12.74 7.59 -14.23
C LEU A 94 -13.04 6.91 -15.58
N ILE A 95 -12.09 6.13 -16.11
CA ILE A 95 -12.23 5.45 -17.41
C ILE A 95 -12.93 4.09 -17.24
N ARG A 96 -12.49 3.28 -16.27
CA ARG A 96 -12.93 1.88 -16.10
C ARG A 96 -14.12 1.72 -15.15
N LYS A 97 -14.39 2.72 -14.32
CA LYS A 97 -15.39 2.72 -13.24
C LYS A 97 -15.31 1.49 -12.33
N ASN A 98 -14.13 0.92 -12.18
CA ASN A 98 -13.91 -0.32 -11.43
C ASN A 98 -12.76 -0.16 -10.44
N ILE A 99 -13.06 -0.26 -9.14
CA ILE A 99 -12.10 -0.02 -8.05
C ILE A 99 -10.96 -1.04 -8.07
N HIS A 100 -11.27 -2.31 -8.34
CA HIS A 100 -10.28 -3.39 -8.37
C HIS A 100 -9.24 -3.20 -9.48
N ILE A 101 -9.72 -2.94 -10.70
CA ILE A 101 -8.84 -2.68 -11.86
C ILE A 101 -7.99 -1.44 -11.61
N SER A 102 -8.60 -0.38 -11.07
CA SER A 102 -7.90 0.87 -10.77
C SER A 102 -6.80 0.67 -9.75
N ASN A 103 -7.03 -0.10 -8.68
CA ASN A 103 -6.01 -0.42 -7.68
C ASN A 103 -4.83 -1.19 -8.29
N ILE A 104 -5.09 -2.20 -9.12
CA ILE A 104 -4.03 -3.02 -9.73
C ILE A 104 -3.18 -2.17 -10.67
N ILE A 105 -3.83 -1.41 -11.57
CA ILE A 105 -3.11 -0.57 -12.54
C ILE A 105 -2.34 0.54 -11.83
N ALA A 106 -2.95 1.22 -10.86
CA ALA A 106 -2.27 2.25 -10.07
C ALA A 106 -1.03 1.69 -9.36
N THR A 107 -1.16 0.53 -8.71
CA THR A 107 -0.06 -0.13 -7.99
C THR A 107 1.11 -0.47 -8.92
N ILE A 108 0.85 -0.93 -10.14
CA ILE A 108 1.89 -1.23 -11.14
C ILE A 108 2.53 0.05 -11.69
N LEU A 109 1.73 1.07 -11.99
CA LEU A 109 2.22 2.32 -12.58
C LEU A 109 3.04 3.17 -11.61
N THR A 110 2.73 3.15 -10.30
CA THR A 110 3.47 3.92 -9.29
C THR A 110 4.98 3.74 -9.35
N PRO A 111 5.55 2.53 -9.13
CA PRO A 111 7.00 2.34 -9.10
C PRO A 111 7.65 2.68 -10.44
N ILE A 112 6.96 2.46 -11.56
CA ILE A 112 7.43 2.82 -12.91
C ILE A 112 7.56 4.35 -13.02
N PHE A 113 6.54 5.09 -12.59
CA PHE A 113 6.56 6.55 -12.65
C PHE A 113 7.62 7.15 -11.73
N LEU A 114 7.80 6.58 -10.55
CA LEU A 114 8.82 7.02 -9.58
C LEU A 114 10.25 6.87 -10.09
N PHE A 115 10.50 5.96 -11.05
CA PHE A 115 11.78 5.91 -11.74
C PHE A 115 12.09 7.20 -12.52
N PHE A 116 11.07 7.91 -13.00
CA PHE A 116 11.23 9.16 -13.75
C PHE A 116 11.19 10.42 -12.89
N VAL A 117 10.82 10.31 -11.61
CA VAL A 117 10.78 11.45 -10.70
C VAL A 117 12.21 11.91 -10.36
N PRO A 118 12.51 13.23 -10.43
CA PRO A 118 13.78 13.80 -10.03
C PRO A 118 14.11 13.59 -8.56
N ASP A 119 15.40 13.39 -8.24
CA ASP A 119 15.89 13.12 -6.88
C ASP A 119 15.57 14.27 -5.90
N SER A 120 15.51 15.51 -6.38
CA SER A 120 15.15 16.68 -5.58
C SER A 120 13.76 16.58 -4.96
N ILE A 121 12.81 15.95 -5.65
CA ILE A 121 11.45 15.73 -5.15
C ILE A 121 11.40 14.54 -4.19
N LEU A 122 12.22 13.51 -4.46
CA LEU A 122 12.31 12.31 -3.63
C LEU A 122 13.00 12.58 -2.27
N ASN A 123 13.87 13.58 -2.20
CA ASN A 123 14.55 13.95 -0.95
C ASN A 123 13.66 14.73 0.03
N LEU A 124 12.41 15.06 -0.32
CA LEU A 124 11.42 15.70 0.56
C LEU A 124 10.75 14.72 1.54
N ASN A 125 11.29 13.50 1.67
CA ASN A 125 10.72 12.45 2.48
C ASN A 125 11.11 12.58 3.97
N ILE A 126 10.16 12.28 4.85
CA ILE A 126 10.27 12.49 6.30
C ILE A 126 11.33 11.56 6.92
N PHE A 127 11.39 10.31 6.45
CA PHE A 127 12.47 9.39 6.78
C PHE A 127 13.43 9.31 5.59
N SER A 128 14.67 9.75 5.83
CA SER A 128 15.70 9.95 4.81
C SER A 128 16.13 8.62 4.18
N PHE A 129 15.46 8.22 3.10
CA PHE A 129 16.11 7.38 2.11
C PHE A 129 17.20 8.22 1.47
N ASN A 130 18.45 7.88 1.74
CA ASN A 130 19.58 8.67 1.24
C ASN A 130 19.73 8.58 -0.28
N ASP A 131 19.19 7.52 -0.89
CA ASP A 131 19.30 7.27 -2.32
C ASP A 131 17.96 6.87 -2.93
N LYS A 132 17.69 7.35 -4.15
CA LYS A 132 16.59 6.88 -5.01
C LYS A 132 16.56 5.35 -5.15
N ASN A 133 17.73 4.71 -5.16
CA ASN A 133 17.87 3.26 -5.23
C ASN A 133 17.22 2.55 -4.04
N GLN A 134 17.28 3.14 -2.84
CA GLN A 134 16.67 2.57 -1.63
C GLN A 134 15.14 2.63 -1.69
N LEU A 135 14.59 3.73 -2.21
CA LEU A 135 13.15 3.88 -2.47
C LEU A 135 12.65 2.88 -3.51
N LEU A 136 13.38 2.73 -4.62
CA LEU A 136 13.04 1.76 -5.66
C LEU A 136 13.11 0.33 -5.12
N LEU A 137 14.17 0.00 -4.37
CA LEU A 137 14.33 -1.31 -3.74
C LEU A 137 13.19 -1.61 -2.76
N PHE A 138 12.67 -0.61 -2.03
CA PHE A 138 11.50 -0.77 -1.16
C PHE A 138 10.19 -0.93 -1.94
N SER A 139 10.02 -0.19 -3.03
CA SER A 139 8.78 -0.19 -3.82
C SER A 139 8.49 -1.53 -4.51
N VAL A 140 9.53 -2.26 -4.94
CA VAL A 140 9.37 -3.51 -5.70
C VAL A 140 8.74 -4.63 -4.84
N PRO A 141 9.27 -4.98 -3.66
CA PRO A 141 8.64 -5.95 -2.76
C PRO A 141 7.24 -5.52 -2.32
N VAL A 142 7.03 -4.24 -2.03
CA VAL A 142 5.71 -3.73 -1.61
C VAL A 142 4.68 -3.86 -2.73
N CYS A 143 5.05 -3.49 -3.97
CA CYS A 143 4.21 -3.68 -5.15
C CYS A 143 3.89 -5.16 -5.35
N PHE A 144 4.90 -6.03 -5.27
CA PHE A 144 4.71 -7.46 -5.39
C PHE A 144 3.75 -8.03 -4.32
N LEU A 145 3.93 -7.67 -3.05
CA LEU A 145 3.04 -8.09 -1.96
C LEU A 145 1.61 -7.58 -2.13
N LEU A 146 1.43 -6.32 -2.57
CA LEU A 146 0.12 -5.78 -2.89
C LEU A 146 -0.55 -6.53 -4.05
N LEU A 147 0.19 -6.87 -5.10
CA LEU A 147 -0.33 -7.65 -6.21
C LEU A 147 -0.74 -9.08 -5.80
N LEU A 148 0.07 -9.74 -4.95
CA LEU A 148 -0.30 -11.03 -4.37
C LEU A 148 -1.61 -10.96 -3.58
N SER A 149 -1.83 -9.85 -2.88
CA SER A 149 -3.07 -9.61 -2.16
C SER A 149 -4.30 -9.46 -3.08
N HIS A 150 -4.08 -9.06 -4.33
CA HIS A 150 -5.13 -8.89 -5.34
C HIS A 150 -5.29 -10.13 -6.24
N ARG A 151 -4.58 -11.24 -5.97
CA ARG A 151 -4.60 -12.46 -6.81
C ARG A 151 -6.00 -12.97 -7.14
N ASP A 152 -6.93 -12.91 -6.19
CA ASP A 152 -8.30 -13.40 -6.38
C ASP A 152 -9.05 -12.54 -7.41
N GLN A 153 -8.85 -11.22 -7.37
CA GLN A 153 -9.42 -10.29 -8.35
C GLN A 153 -8.79 -10.50 -9.73
N ILE A 154 -7.47 -10.68 -9.79
CA ILE A 154 -6.74 -10.95 -11.03
C ILE A 154 -7.27 -12.24 -11.68
N GLN A 155 -7.47 -13.30 -10.88
CA GLN A 155 -8.05 -14.56 -11.38
C GLN A 155 -9.49 -14.40 -11.86
N LEU A 156 -10.31 -13.57 -11.20
CA LEU A 156 -11.68 -13.28 -11.64
C LEU A 156 -11.70 -12.52 -12.97
N ILE A 157 -10.82 -11.52 -13.14
CA ILE A 157 -10.64 -10.77 -14.39
C ILE A 157 -10.20 -11.72 -15.51
N LEU A 158 -9.21 -12.58 -15.27
CA LEU A 158 -8.70 -13.54 -16.26
C LEU A 158 -9.76 -14.56 -16.70
N LYS A 159 -10.66 -14.93 -15.79
CA LYS A 159 -11.80 -15.82 -16.09
C LYS A 159 -12.98 -15.10 -16.76
N GLY A 160 -12.86 -13.81 -17.07
CA GLY A 160 -13.92 -13.01 -17.67
C GLY A 160 -15.15 -12.81 -16.77
N LYS A 161 -15.04 -13.14 -15.47
CA LYS A 161 -16.14 -12.92 -14.52
C LYS A 161 -16.18 -11.46 -14.11
N LYS A 162 -17.37 -10.87 -14.05
CA LYS A 162 -17.55 -9.53 -13.48
C LYS A 162 -17.05 -9.54 -12.04
N LEU A 163 -16.18 -8.61 -11.73
CA LEU A 163 -15.86 -8.25 -10.36
C LEU A 163 -17.12 -7.60 -9.81
N ASN A 164 -17.73 -8.21 -8.79
CA ASN A 164 -18.87 -7.60 -8.12
C ASN A 164 -18.39 -6.27 -7.51
N GLU A 165 -19.09 -5.19 -7.88
CA GLU A 165 -18.86 -3.83 -7.38
C GLU A 165 -19.18 -3.70 -5.88
#